data_AF-A0A1H9LWF7-F1
#
_entry.id   AF-A0A1H9LWF7-F1
#
_cell.length_a   1.000
_cell.length_b   1.000
_cell.length_c   1.000
_cell.angle_alpha   90.00
_cell.angle_beta   90.00
_cell.angle_gamma   90.00
#
_symmetry.space_group_name_H-M   'P 1'
#
loop_
_entity.id
_entity.type
_entity.pdbx_description
1 polymer ?
#
loop_
_entity_poly.entity_id
_entity_poly.type
_entity_poly.pdbx_seq_one_letter_code
_entity_poly.pdbx_strand_id
1 'polypeptide(L)'
;MSYAQQPEVGAWYRRADRPQPFQVLAVDAQTHSVELEYFDGTIDEWPLAHWHDLEIEACEAPVDLRGAFDTLEPDGLGGEDAPPAESQLQQCLAQADALRESCDLDTLAEELRRLGRRPRR
;
A
#
# COMPACT_ATOMS: atom_id res chain seq x y z
N MET A 1 15.09 -18.57 29.60
CA MET A 1 15.67 -17.21 29.57
C MET A 1 15.20 -16.60 28.26
N SER A 2 14.07 -15.90 28.32
CA SER A 2 13.52 -15.21 27.16
C SER A 2 14.34 -13.94 27.00
N TYR A 3 15.25 -13.93 26.04
CA TYR A 3 16.01 -12.73 25.70
C TYR A 3 15.04 -11.83 24.95
N ALA A 4 14.65 -10.70 25.55
CA ALA A 4 13.92 -9.66 24.85
C ALA A 4 14.67 -9.38 23.54
N GLN A 5 14.08 -9.79 22.42
CA GLN A 5 14.71 -9.66 21.11
C GLN A 5 14.87 -8.17 20.82
N GLN A 6 15.98 -7.78 20.21
CA GLN A 6 16.09 -6.41 19.68
C GLN A 6 15.08 -6.29 18.54
N PRO A 7 14.30 -5.20 18.46
CA PRO A 7 13.39 -5.01 17.35
C PRO A 7 14.20 -4.89 16.06
N GLU A 8 13.82 -5.70 15.07
CA GLU A 8 14.45 -5.73 13.75
C GLU A 8 13.42 -5.30 12.71
N VAL A 9 13.78 -4.31 11.89
CA VAL A 9 12.93 -3.81 10.81
C VAL A 9 12.65 -4.90 9.79
N GLY A 10 11.37 -5.13 9.49
CA GLY A 10 10.90 -6.15 8.55
C GLY A 10 10.60 -7.51 9.20
N ALA A 11 10.95 -7.70 10.47
CA ALA A 11 10.68 -8.92 11.21
C ALA A 11 9.30 -8.87 11.90
N TRP A 12 8.73 -10.06 12.08
CA TRP A 12 7.43 -10.28 12.71
C TRP A 12 7.58 -10.72 14.15
N TYR A 13 6.71 -10.18 15.00
CA TYR A 13 6.72 -10.42 16.43
C TYR A 13 5.31 -10.65 16.95
N ARG A 14 5.22 -11.38 18.06
CA ARG A 14 3.98 -11.64 18.78
C ARG A 14 4.20 -11.45 20.27
N ARG A 15 3.23 -10.87 20.94
CA ARG A 15 3.23 -10.69 22.40
C ARG A 15 2.68 -11.93 23.11
N ALA A 16 3.14 -12.19 24.32
CA ALA A 16 2.57 -13.23 25.17
C ALA A 16 1.16 -12.84 25.68
N ASP A 17 0.90 -11.55 25.89
CA ASP A 17 -0.39 -11.08 26.40
C ASP A 17 -1.50 -11.01 25.33
N ARG A 18 -1.12 -10.90 24.04
CA ARG A 18 -2.05 -10.79 22.92
C ARG A 18 -1.63 -11.72 21.78
N PRO A 19 -2.53 -12.56 21.25
CA PRO A 19 -2.21 -13.45 20.13
C PRO A 19 -2.08 -12.72 18.79
N GLN A 20 -2.18 -11.39 18.75
CA GLN A 20 -2.12 -10.60 17.53
C GLN A 20 -0.65 -10.33 17.14
N PRO A 21 -0.19 -10.80 15.96
CA PRO A 21 1.15 -10.50 15.47
C PRO A 21 1.24 -9.09 14.87
N PHE A 22 2.44 -8.52 14.89
CA PHE A 22 2.77 -7.24 14.30
C PHE A 22 4.18 -7.28 13.69
N GLN A 23 4.40 -6.48 12.66
CA GLN A 23 5.69 -6.31 12.00
C GLN A 23 6.34 -5.02 12.46
N VAL A 24 7.65 -5.03 12.69
CA VAL A 24 8.39 -3.77 12.91
C VAL A 24 8.65 -3.12 11.55
N LEU A 25 8.20 -1.86 11.37
CA LEU A 25 8.43 -1.07 10.16
C LEU A 25 9.66 -0.17 10.28
N ALA A 26 9.92 0.36 11.47
CA ALA A 26 11.07 1.22 11.72
C ALA A 26 11.53 1.12 13.18
N VAL A 27 12.83 1.34 13.39
CA VAL A 27 13.41 1.51 14.72
C VAL A 27 14.27 2.75 14.70
N ASP A 28 13.95 3.72 15.54
CA ASP A 28 14.72 4.95 15.69
C ASP A 28 15.56 4.90 16.97
N ALA A 29 16.87 4.85 16.79
CA ALA A 29 17.83 4.80 17.89
C ALA A 29 18.07 6.18 18.54
N GLN A 30 17.65 7.28 17.92
CA GLN A 30 17.81 8.63 18.48
C GLN A 30 16.69 8.99 19.44
N THR A 31 15.45 8.66 19.08
CA THR A 31 14.24 8.86 19.90
C THR A 31 13.95 7.66 20.78
N HIS A 32 14.65 6.54 20.57
CA HIS A 32 14.38 5.26 21.21
C HIS A 32 12.92 4.80 21.03
N SER A 33 12.40 4.91 19.82
CA SER A 33 11.06 4.43 19.45
C SER A 33 11.12 3.34 18.37
N VAL A 34 10.08 2.50 18.36
CA VAL A 34 9.85 1.46 17.37
C VAL A 34 8.46 1.64 16.79
N GLU A 35 8.38 1.71 15.46
CA GLU A 35 7.14 1.76 14.71
C GLU A 35 6.79 0.35 14.23
N LEU A 36 5.54 -0.05 14.45
CA LEU A 36 5.04 -1.38 14.13
C LEU A 36 3.69 -1.32 13.43
N GLU A 37 3.45 -2.30 12.56
CA GLU A 37 2.21 -2.48 11.81
C GLU A 37 1.54 -3.79 12.23
N TYR A 38 0.25 -3.71 12.54
CA TYR A 38 -0.58 -4.88 12.79
C TYR A 38 -1.11 -5.47 11.48
N PHE A 39 -1.55 -6.74 11.52
CA PHE A 39 -2.20 -7.42 10.38
C PHE A 39 -3.33 -6.62 9.71
N ASP A 40 -4.03 -5.77 10.47
CA ASP A 40 -5.14 -4.94 9.99
C ASP A 40 -4.67 -3.69 9.21
N GLY A 41 -3.36 -3.46 9.07
CA GLY A 41 -2.78 -2.25 8.48
C GLY A 41 -2.77 -1.05 9.43
N THR A 42 -3.09 -1.26 10.71
CA THR A 42 -2.95 -0.24 11.75
C THR A 42 -1.47 -0.07 12.11
N ILE A 43 -0.98 1.16 12.09
CA ILE A 43 0.37 1.52 12.51
C ILE A 43 0.34 2.05 13.94
N ASP A 44 1.32 1.67 14.74
CA ASP A 44 1.46 2.07 16.14
C ASP A 44 2.94 2.29 16.48
N GLU A 45 3.24 3.17 17.42
CA GLU A 45 4.59 3.50 17.82
C GLU A 45 4.76 3.26 19.32
N TRP A 46 5.76 2.46 19.70
CA TRP A 46 6.12 2.22 21.09
C TRP A 46 7.52 2.73 21.41
N PRO A 47 7.75 3.23 22.63
CA PRO A 47 9.12 3.45 23.10
C PRO A 47 9.84 2.11 23.30
N LEU A 48 11.13 2.05 23.01
CA LEU A 48 11.98 0.87 23.23
C LEU A 48 11.93 0.37 24.68
N ALA A 49 11.79 1.29 25.64
CA ALA A 49 11.60 0.91 27.04
C ALA A 49 10.35 0.04 27.25
N HIS A 50 9.25 0.34 26.54
CA HIS A 50 8.03 -0.46 26.58
C HIS A 50 8.22 -1.79 25.85
N TRP A 51 8.93 -1.80 24.72
CA TRP A 51 9.30 -3.05 24.04
C TRP A 51 10.02 -4.04 24.97
N HIS A 52 10.99 -3.55 25.75
CA HIS A 52 11.75 -4.39 26.68
C HIS A 52 10.97 -4.82 27.93
N ASP A 53 9.91 -4.11 28.29
CA ASP A 53 9.00 -4.48 29.39
C ASP A 53 8.04 -5.60 28.98
N LEU A 54 7.72 -5.67 27.69
CA LEU A 54 6.82 -6.66 27.12
C LEU A 54 7.53 -7.99 26.83
N GLU A 55 6.80 -9.08 27.03
CA GLU A 55 7.24 -10.41 26.60
C GLU A 55 6.88 -10.60 25.13
N ILE A 56 7.84 -10.25 24.26
CA ILE A 56 7.71 -10.31 22.80
C ILE A 56 8.58 -11.45 22.27
N GLU A 57 7.99 -12.27 21.39
CA GLU A 57 8.63 -13.39 20.73
C GLU A 57 8.68 -13.14 19.22
N ALA A 58 9.83 -13.37 18.58
CA ALA A 58 9.93 -13.37 17.14
C ALA A 58 9.10 -14.54 16.57
N CYS A 59 8.30 -14.26 15.54
CA CYS A 59 7.47 -15.27 14.89
C CYS A 59 7.62 -15.21 13.37
N GLU A 60 7.23 -16.29 12.70
CA GLU A 60 7.11 -16.27 11.24
C GLU A 60 5.97 -15.34 10.82
N ALA A 61 6.15 -14.65 9.70
CA ALA A 61 5.10 -13.83 9.11
C ALA A 61 3.85 -14.71 8.88
N PRO A 62 2.64 -14.20 9.16
CA PRO A 62 1.43 -14.86 8.68
C PRO A 62 1.52 -15.03 7.17
N VAL A 63 1.07 -16.19 6.66
CA VAL A 63 1.27 -16.66 5.28
C VAL A 63 0.69 -15.77 4.16
N ASP A 64 0.22 -14.55 4.43
CA ASP A 64 -0.44 -13.71 3.42
C ASP A 64 -0.37 -12.20 3.71
N LEU A 65 0.84 -11.62 3.80
CA LEU A 65 0.99 -10.16 3.97
C LEU A 65 2.03 -9.51 3.06
N ARG A 66 2.79 -10.31 2.29
CA ARG A 66 3.85 -9.83 1.39
C ARG A 66 3.50 -10.00 -0.10
N GLY A 67 2.25 -10.31 -0.43
CA GLY A 67 1.83 -10.53 -1.83
C GLY A 67 1.66 -9.26 -2.68
N ALA A 68 1.64 -8.07 -2.07
CA ALA A 68 1.25 -6.84 -2.79
C ALA A 68 2.28 -5.70 -2.78
N PHE A 69 3.39 -5.79 -2.03
CA PHE A 69 4.40 -4.71 -1.99
C PHE A 69 5.86 -5.15 -2.14
N ASP A 70 6.13 -6.43 -2.45
CA ASP A 70 7.47 -6.87 -2.85
C ASP A 70 7.67 -6.68 -4.37
N THR A 71 7.66 -5.43 -4.82
CA THR A 71 8.14 -5.04 -6.17
C THR A 71 8.67 -3.61 -6.12
N LEU A 72 9.49 -3.31 -5.12
CA LEU A 72 10.44 -2.20 -5.21
C LEU A 72 11.76 -2.74 -4.69
N GLU A 73 12.38 -3.63 -5.47
CA GLU A 73 13.84 -3.76 -5.47
C GLU A 73 14.41 -2.38 -5.85
N PRO A 74 15.14 -1.68 -4.95
CA PRO A 74 15.97 -0.58 -5.37
C PRO A 74 17.33 -1.14 -5.79
N ASP A 75 17.57 -1.06 -7.09
CA ASP A 75 18.88 -1.09 -7.77
C ASP A 75 19.34 -2.42 -8.39
N GLY A 76 19.14 -2.49 -9.70
CA GLY A 76 19.64 -3.53 -10.60
C GLY A 76 19.59 -3.05 -12.05
N LEU A 77 20.29 -1.95 -12.37
CA LEU A 77 20.59 -1.55 -13.75
C LEU A 77 21.21 -2.75 -14.51
N GLY A 78 20.48 -3.31 -15.48
CA GLY A 78 20.99 -4.43 -16.28
C GLY A 78 20.10 -4.84 -17.45
N GLY A 79 20.29 -4.18 -18.60
CA GLY A 79 20.21 -4.84 -19.92
C GLY A 79 18.84 -4.97 -20.59
N GLU A 80 18.45 -3.92 -21.33
CA GLU A 80 18.14 -3.99 -22.77
C GLU A 80 17.40 -5.25 -23.27
N ASP A 81 16.05 -5.26 -23.16
CA ASP A 81 15.08 -5.63 -24.22
C ASP A 81 13.65 -5.64 -23.64
N ALA A 82 13.11 -4.45 -23.35
CA ALA A 82 11.68 -4.28 -23.14
C ALA A 82 11.22 -3.12 -24.03
N PRO A 83 10.19 -3.29 -24.88
CA PRO A 83 9.70 -2.19 -25.70
C PRO A 83 9.26 -1.06 -24.77
N PRO A 84 9.60 0.20 -25.07
CA PRO A 84 9.35 1.30 -24.16
C PRO A 84 7.85 1.39 -23.82
N ALA A 85 7.55 1.48 -22.52
CA ALA A 85 6.21 1.63 -21.94
C ALA A 85 5.38 2.78 -22.55
N GLU A 86 6.03 3.65 -23.33
CA GLU A 86 5.45 4.72 -24.13
C GLU A 86 4.45 4.20 -25.20
N SER A 87 4.67 3.01 -25.77
CA SER A 87 3.79 2.46 -26.81
C SER A 87 2.44 2.00 -26.24
N GLN A 88 2.43 1.46 -25.01
CA GLN A 88 1.19 1.08 -24.33
C GLN A 88 0.34 2.31 -23.97
N LEU A 89 0.97 3.42 -23.57
CA LEU A 89 0.28 4.66 -23.24
C LEU A 89 -0.39 5.27 -24.47
N GLN A 90 0.32 5.28 -25.61
CA GLN A 90 -0.21 5.78 -26.88
C GLN A 90 -1.43 4.97 -27.36
N GLN A 91 -1.39 3.64 -27.17
CA GLN A 91 -2.49 2.76 -27.54
C GLN A 91 -3.71 2.95 -26.63
N CYS A 92 -3.53 3.17 -25.33
CA CYS A 92 -4.62 3.51 -24.41
C CYS A 92 -5.26 4.87 -24.72
N LEU A 93 -4.47 5.88 -25.10
CA LEU A 93 -4.98 7.20 -25.47
C LEU A 93 -5.82 7.15 -26.75
N ALA A 94 -5.37 6.41 -27.77
CA ALA A 94 -6.14 6.22 -29.00
C ALA A 94 -7.50 5.53 -28.75
N GLN A 95 -7.54 4.56 -27.82
CA GLN A 95 -8.78 3.87 -27.46
C GLN A 95 -9.73 4.77 -26.64
N ALA A 96 -9.19 5.67 -25.82
CA ALA A 96 -9.98 6.66 -25.09
C ALA A 96 -10.60 7.72 -26.02
N ASP A 97 -9.89 8.13 -27.07
CA ASP A 97 -10.38 9.08 -28.07
C ASP A 97 -11.53 8.49 -28.90
N ALA A 98 -11.41 7.23 -29.32
CA ALA A 98 -12.48 6.50 -30.00
C ALA A 98 -13.76 6.34 -29.16
N LEU A 99 -13.63 6.19 -27.82
CA LEU A 99 -14.78 6.13 -26.91
C LEU A 99 -15.39 7.52 -26.63
N ARG A 100 -14.60 8.59 -26.72
CA ARG A 100 -15.08 9.97 -26.64
C ARG A 100 -15.96 10.32 -27.84
N GLU A 101 -15.61 9.84 -29.03
CA GLU A 101 -16.44 9.97 -30.24
C GLU A 101 -17.75 9.15 -30.17
N SER A 102 -17.82 8.11 -29.35
CA SER A 102 -19.07 7.35 -29.11
C SER A 102 -20.04 8.04 -28.13
N CYS A 103 -19.57 9.04 -27.38
CA CYS A 103 -20.40 9.85 -26.48
C CYS A 103 -20.52 11.26 -27.06
N ASP A 104 -21.16 11.36 -28.24
CA ASP A 104 -21.56 12.65 -28.80
C ASP A 104 -22.43 13.40 -27.79
N LEU A 105 -21.83 14.39 -27.15
CA LEU A 105 -22.49 15.32 -26.23
C LEU A 105 -23.62 16.10 -26.95
N ASP A 106 -23.57 16.13 -28.29
CA ASP A 106 -24.64 16.62 -29.17
C ASP A 106 -25.92 15.76 -29.10
N THR A 107 -25.79 14.42 -29.04
CA THR A 107 -26.93 13.49 -28.94
C THR A 107 -27.63 13.63 -27.58
N LEU A 108 -26.86 13.79 -26.49
CA LEU A 108 -27.42 14.01 -25.16
C LEU A 108 -28.04 15.40 -25.00
N ALA A 109 -27.47 16.43 -25.64
CA ALA A 109 -28.04 17.77 -25.64
C ALA A 109 -29.38 17.82 -26.39
N GLU A 110 -29.52 17.04 -27.47
CA GLU A 110 -30.78 16.92 -28.22
C GLU A 110 -31.87 16.18 -27.41
N GLU A 111 -31.51 15.12 -26.69
CA GLU A 111 -32.42 14.42 -25.76
C GLU A 111 -32.84 15.31 -24.57
N LEU A 112 -31.94 16.13 -24.04
CA LEU A 112 -32.28 17.08 -22.97
C LEU A 112 -33.16 18.23 -23.46
N ARG A 113 -32.98 18.68 -24.72
CA ARG A 113 -33.92 19.63 -25.36
C ARG A 113 -35.31 19.00 -25.54
N ARG A 114 -35.40 17.71 -25.85
CA ARG A 114 -36.68 16.97 -25.88
C ARG A 114 -37.34 16.86 -24.51
N LEU A 115 -36.56 16.72 -23.44
CA LEU A 115 -37.07 16.48 -22.08
C LEU A 115 -37.43 17.73 -21.26
N GLY A 116 -37.22 18.93 -21.80
CA GLY A 116 -38.04 20.11 -21.50
C GLY A 116 -38.28 20.47 -20.03
N ARG A 117 -37.34 20.29 -19.10
CA ARG A 117 -37.50 20.75 -17.71
C ARG A 117 -36.53 21.88 -17.38
N ARG A 118 -37.09 23.09 -17.26
CA ARG A 118 -36.37 24.29 -16.80
C ARG A 118 -35.89 24.09 -15.35
N PRO A 119 -34.66 24.47 -15.00
CA PRO A 119 -34.20 24.46 -13.62
C PRO A 119 -34.93 25.57 -12.83
N ARG A 120 -35.48 25.21 -11.67
CA ARG A 120 -35.97 26.21 -10.69
C ARG A 120 -34.77 26.78 -9.94
N ARG A 121 -34.81 28.11 -9.81
CA ARG A 121 -33.80 29.03 -9.30
C ARG A 121 -33.46 28.78 -7.83
#